data_AF-B0DLX1-F1
#
_entry.id   AF-B0DLX1-F1
#
_cell.length_a   1.000
_cell.length_b   1.000
_cell.length_c   1.000
_cell.angle_alpha   90.00
_cell.angle_beta   90.00
_cell.angle_gamma   90.00
#
_symmetry.space_group_name_H-M   'P 1'
#
loop_
_entity.id
_entity.type
_entity.pdbx_description
1 polymer ?
#
loop_
_entity_poly.entity_id
_entity_poly.type
_entity_poly.pdbx_seq_one_letter_code
_entity_poly.pdbx_strand_id
1 'polypeptide(L)'
;MAPMGKSATVEGYKAERSGSVSGQSTPSSSPPSMSPSTSPPSCAHSRQPSGGTEAIASSSSRRAHAPSVSAPPPDPSSFSPTQPGQDTHGMTPSIIPHSPPATTTKSRPIEKKVSASARDLRLGLTMTPTPLVTPTTRSRAQNTSPEHEPSHHRDFFTASRRCSKCREVVKSPRSSPNEPFSPRLLHLPCASCNTNHCRGCFKPTRCPPTCSGGQSCPVRTCCSAICAIALFEVLCSFDKEYAGEFIIVVIARTDKRTRAFEGVLVGTLRNVSSWLVQAASASESSSGSGIHASIPRLFTVSHLPSVMHAFLSHTLGAERDWVVHSEVYIALMDVIKNLSSSSNGGVSGVMKEGRSLGDAVKRLERHRQGLERYGNKFKFAAMAEKIEMLCEGISYLLFQQLVGG
;
A
#
# COMPACT_ATOMS: atom_id res chain seq x y z
N MET A 1 73.68 -12.17 -24.87
CA MET A 1 72.37 -12.24 -25.56
C MET A 1 71.38 -11.43 -24.73
N ALA A 2 70.56 -10.59 -25.37
CA ALA A 2 69.51 -9.81 -24.70
C ALA A 2 68.27 -9.76 -25.61
N PRO A 3 67.04 -9.92 -25.09
CA PRO A 3 65.83 -9.88 -25.91
C PRO A 3 65.43 -8.44 -26.25
N MET A 4 65.19 -8.16 -27.53
CA MET A 4 64.64 -6.89 -27.98
C MET A 4 63.15 -6.79 -27.64
N GLY A 5 62.70 -5.61 -27.22
CA GLY A 5 61.29 -5.32 -27.01
C GLY A 5 60.48 -5.26 -28.32
N LYS A 6 59.16 -5.36 -28.20
CA LYS A 6 58.21 -5.14 -29.30
C LYS A 6 57.16 -4.11 -28.88
N SER A 7 57.21 -2.93 -29.48
CA SER A 7 56.10 -1.97 -29.43
C SER A 7 54.98 -2.45 -30.36
N ALA A 8 53.73 -2.28 -29.95
CA ALA A 8 52.55 -2.49 -30.79
C ALA A 8 51.86 -1.15 -31.07
N THR A 9 51.34 -1.00 -32.28
CA THR A 9 50.90 0.29 -32.84
C THR A 9 49.52 0.71 -32.32
N VAL A 10 49.30 2.01 -32.12
CA VAL A 10 47.97 2.60 -31.92
C VAL A 10 47.39 2.97 -33.28
N GLU A 11 46.31 2.31 -33.70
CA GLU A 11 45.50 2.78 -34.84
C GLU A 11 44.51 3.86 -34.39
N GLY A 12 44.49 4.99 -35.11
CA GLY A 12 43.62 6.12 -34.81
C GLY A 12 42.27 6.01 -35.53
N TYR A 13 41.17 6.19 -34.79
CA TYR A 13 39.84 6.26 -35.39
C TYR A 13 39.57 7.64 -36.02
N LYS A 14 39.16 7.59 -37.29
CA LYS A 14 38.88 8.74 -38.16
C LYS A 14 37.64 9.50 -37.68
N ALA A 15 37.77 10.82 -37.49
CA ALA A 15 36.62 11.70 -37.29
C ALA A 15 36.02 12.13 -38.64
N GLU A 16 34.70 12.01 -38.79
CA GLU A 16 33.95 12.57 -39.92
C GLU A 16 32.94 13.62 -39.44
N ARG A 17 32.52 14.51 -40.35
CA ARG A 17 32.21 15.90 -40.02
C ARG A 17 30.90 16.37 -40.68
N SER A 18 30.06 17.03 -39.86
CA SER A 18 28.97 17.93 -40.24
C SER A 18 27.82 17.39 -41.13
N GLY A 19 26.64 17.29 -40.52
CA GLY A 19 25.35 17.47 -41.20
C GLY A 19 24.57 18.57 -40.47
N SER A 20 24.46 19.76 -41.07
CA SER A 20 23.83 20.94 -40.43
C SER A 20 22.37 21.07 -40.83
N VAL A 21 21.46 21.20 -39.86
CA VAL A 21 20.04 21.52 -40.09
C VAL A 21 19.65 22.73 -39.24
N SER A 22 19.39 23.86 -39.91
CA SER A 22 19.04 25.13 -39.27
C SER A 22 17.54 25.20 -38.94
N GLY A 23 17.15 24.65 -37.79
CA GLY A 23 15.80 24.78 -37.24
C GLY A 23 15.66 26.02 -36.36
N GLN A 24 15.39 27.19 -36.95
CA GLN A 24 15.20 28.43 -36.19
C GLN A 24 13.80 28.44 -35.55
N SER A 25 13.71 28.65 -34.23
CA SER A 25 12.44 28.75 -33.50
C SER A 25 12.51 29.91 -32.50
N THR A 26 11.47 30.73 -32.48
CA THR A 26 11.43 32.00 -31.74
C THR A 26 10.98 31.80 -30.29
N PRO A 27 11.56 32.52 -29.31
CA PRO A 27 11.00 32.59 -27.96
C PRO A 27 9.75 33.49 -27.97
N SER A 28 8.58 32.92 -27.70
CA SER A 28 7.34 33.70 -27.53
C SER A 28 7.20 34.14 -26.07
N SER A 29 7.38 35.44 -25.82
CA SER A 29 7.30 36.04 -24.48
C SER A 29 5.85 36.12 -23.99
N SER A 30 5.48 35.26 -23.04
CA SER A 30 4.19 35.35 -22.34
C SER A 30 4.26 36.38 -21.20
N PRO A 31 3.25 37.27 -21.04
CA PRO A 31 3.24 38.27 -19.98
C PRO A 31 2.87 37.69 -18.60
N PRO A 32 3.25 38.33 -17.49
CA PRO A 32 2.91 37.87 -16.15
C PRO A 32 1.43 38.10 -15.81
N SER A 33 0.75 37.07 -15.28
CA SER A 33 -0.59 37.22 -14.71
C SER A 33 -0.55 37.99 -13.39
N MET A 34 -1.30 39.09 -13.28
CA MET A 34 -1.47 39.79 -12.01
C MET A 34 -2.46 39.06 -11.12
N SER A 35 -2.09 38.81 -9.86
CA SER A 35 -2.97 38.22 -8.86
C SER A 35 -3.82 39.30 -8.17
N PRO A 36 -5.16 39.23 -8.17
CA PRO A 36 -6.00 40.15 -7.42
C PRO A 36 -5.92 39.81 -5.92
N SER A 37 -5.19 40.61 -5.15
CA SER A 37 -5.15 40.50 -3.69
C SER A 37 -6.41 41.10 -3.08
N THR A 38 -7.24 40.27 -2.43
CA THR A 38 -8.49 40.68 -1.76
C THR A 38 -8.40 40.45 -0.26
N SER A 39 -7.87 41.45 0.46
CA SER A 39 -7.85 41.48 1.92
C SER A 39 -9.26 41.53 2.52
N PRO A 40 -9.64 40.65 3.46
CA PRO A 40 -10.84 40.84 4.27
C PRO A 40 -10.66 42.00 5.28
N PRO A 41 -11.70 42.78 5.59
CA PRO A 41 -11.58 43.92 6.49
C PRO A 41 -11.48 43.51 7.96
N SER A 42 -10.57 44.17 8.70
CA SER A 42 -10.37 43.99 10.14
C SER A 42 -11.59 44.49 10.93
N CYS A 43 -12.36 43.58 11.53
CA CYS A 43 -13.45 43.93 12.44
C CYS A 43 -12.96 43.92 13.89
N ALA A 44 -12.75 45.11 14.48
CA ALA A 44 -12.23 45.26 15.82
C ALA A 44 -13.34 45.41 16.87
N HIS A 45 -13.43 44.49 17.83
CA HIS A 45 -14.07 44.75 19.12
C HIS A 45 -13.36 44.03 20.26
N SER A 46 -12.47 44.75 20.94
CA SER A 46 -12.00 44.36 22.26
C SER A 46 -13.01 44.78 23.33
N ARG A 47 -13.49 43.83 24.13
CA ARG A 47 -14.13 44.07 25.43
C ARG A 47 -13.77 42.95 26.41
N GLN A 48 -12.80 43.23 27.27
CA GLN A 48 -12.84 42.66 28.62
C GLN A 48 -14.08 43.22 29.34
N PRO A 49 -14.58 42.48 30.34
CA PRO A 49 -14.52 43.04 31.69
C PRO A 49 -13.79 42.10 32.66
N SER A 50 -12.95 42.69 33.52
CA SER A 50 -12.39 42.03 34.70
C SER A 50 -13.13 42.52 35.94
N GLY A 51 -13.45 41.61 36.88
CA GLY A 51 -13.97 41.96 38.21
C GLY A 51 -15.07 41.01 38.69
N GLY A 52 -15.17 40.85 40.02
CA GLY A 52 -16.26 40.08 40.66
C GLY A 52 -15.83 38.85 41.45
N THR A 53 -14.94 39.01 42.43
CA THR A 53 -14.83 38.04 43.53
C THR A 53 -16.03 38.22 44.46
N GLU A 54 -16.75 37.14 44.79
CA GLU A 54 -17.10 36.72 46.17
C GLU A 54 -18.14 35.58 46.15
N ALA A 55 -18.30 34.92 47.29
CA ALA A 55 -19.29 33.88 47.53
C ALA A 55 -20.32 34.35 48.56
N ILE A 56 -21.51 33.74 48.60
CA ILE A 56 -22.23 33.33 49.82
C ILE A 56 -23.47 32.50 49.46
N ALA A 57 -23.96 31.73 50.43
CA ALA A 57 -24.91 30.62 50.27
C ALA A 57 -26.40 31.01 50.20
N SER A 58 -27.24 29.98 50.09
CA SER A 58 -28.62 29.84 50.61
C SER A 58 -29.74 29.63 49.57
N SER A 59 -30.09 28.35 49.40
CA SER A 59 -31.40 27.76 49.74
C SER A 59 -32.74 28.36 49.23
N SER A 60 -33.72 27.45 49.06
CA SER A 60 -35.15 27.70 48.85
C SER A 60 -35.57 28.18 47.45
N SER A 61 -36.79 27.91 46.94
CA SER A 61 -37.83 26.92 47.29
C SER A 61 -38.92 26.93 46.19
N ARG A 62 -39.54 25.77 45.92
CA ARG A 62 -40.84 25.57 45.21
C ARG A 62 -41.11 26.39 43.91
N ARG A 63 -41.29 25.67 42.80
CA ARG A 63 -42.63 25.51 42.19
C ARG A 63 -42.65 24.36 41.18
N ALA A 64 -43.77 23.64 41.13
CA ALA A 64 -44.09 22.71 40.07
C ALA A 64 -45.02 23.41 39.06
N HIS A 65 -44.69 23.32 37.77
CA HIS A 65 -45.59 23.66 36.67
C HIS A 65 -45.34 22.71 35.50
N ALA A 66 -46.28 21.79 35.27
CA ALA A 66 -46.54 21.30 33.91
C ALA A 66 -47.35 22.40 33.18
N PRO A 67 -47.32 22.45 31.83
CA PRO A 67 -48.47 21.91 31.11
C PRO A 67 -48.18 21.31 29.72
N SER A 68 -49.25 20.86 29.07
CA SER A 68 -49.45 20.65 27.62
C SER A 68 -48.59 19.61 26.89
N VAL A 69 -49.24 18.47 26.60
CA VAL A 69 -48.99 17.70 25.38
C VAL A 69 -49.60 18.46 24.20
N SER A 70 -48.79 18.76 23.18
CA SER A 70 -49.29 19.28 21.88
C SER A 70 -49.33 18.14 20.87
N ALA A 71 -50.50 17.90 20.27
CA ALA A 71 -50.67 16.93 19.19
C ALA A 71 -50.15 17.50 17.85
N PRO A 72 -49.62 16.66 16.95
CA PRO A 72 -49.27 17.08 15.58
C PRO A 72 -50.53 17.23 14.70
N PRO A 73 -50.52 18.14 13.70
CA PRO A 73 -51.58 18.25 12.70
C PRO A 73 -51.54 17.08 11.68
N PRO A 74 -52.65 16.83 10.94
CA PRO A 74 -52.79 15.68 10.04
C PRO A 74 -52.11 15.86 8.67
N ASP A 75 -51.82 14.73 8.00
CA ASP A 75 -51.22 14.67 6.66
C ASP A 75 -52.15 15.14 5.53
N PRO A 76 -51.66 15.97 4.58
CA PRO A 76 -52.35 16.23 3.32
C PRO A 76 -52.08 15.13 2.27
N SER A 77 -53.01 14.17 2.22
CA SER A 77 -53.52 13.53 0.99
C SER A 77 -52.60 13.34 -0.24
N SER A 78 -52.31 12.08 -0.54
CA SER A 78 -52.56 11.42 -1.83
C SER A 78 -52.26 12.19 -3.14
N PHE A 79 -51.18 11.80 -3.83
CA PHE A 79 -51.14 11.78 -5.30
C PHE A 79 -50.47 10.50 -5.82
N SER A 80 -51.20 9.74 -6.63
CA SER A 80 -50.69 8.56 -7.36
C SER A 80 -50.64 8.87 -8.86
N PRO A 81 -49.48 8.70 -9.53
CA PRO A 81 -49.41 8.68 -10.99
C PRO A 81 -49.31 7.24 -11.52
N THR A 82 -50.46 6.75 -12.01
CA THR A 82 -50.64 5.98 -13.25
C THR A 82 -49.46 5.19 -13.82
N GLN A 83 -49.58 3.86 -13.88
CA GLN A 83 -48.78 3.03 -14.79
C GLN A 83 -49.18 3.28 -16.26
N PRO A 84 -48.21 3.28 -17.19
CA PRO A 84 -48.37 2.74 -18.52
C PRO A 84 -47.69 1.36 -18.58
N GLY A 85 -48.45 0.31 -18.89
CA GLY A 85 -47.87 -0.98 -19.28
C GLY A 85 -47.50 -0.97 -20.76
N GLN A 86 -46.43 -1.68 -21.13
CA GLN A 86 -46.16 -2.00 -22.52
C GLN A 86 -45.39 -3.33 -22.62
N ASP A 87 -46.05 -4.34 -23.19
CA ASP A 87 -45.40 -5.57 -23.62
C ASP A 87 -44.48 -5.29 -24.81
N THR A 88 -43.32 -5.94 -24.88
CA THR A 88 -42.70 -6.23 -26.18
C THR A 88 -41.81 -7.46 -26.12
N HIS A 89 -41.94 -8.27 -27.16
CA HIS A 89 -41.29 -9.56 -27.39
C HIS A 89 -39.76 -9.52 -27.24
N GLY A 90 -39.18 -10.57 -26.66
CA GLY A 90 -37.74 -10.75 -26.62
C GLY A 90 -37.15 -11.25 -27.95
N MET A 91 -35.83 -11.15 -28.09
CA MET A 91 -35.07 -11.87 -29.12
C MET A 91 -33.84 -12.55 -28.51
N THR A 92 -33.67 -13.82 -28.85
CA THR A 92 -32.50 -14.63 -28.51
C THR A 92 -31.35 -14.30 -29.46
N PRO A 93 -30.15 -13.90 -28.98
CA PRO A 93 -28.97 -13.79 -29.84
C PRO A 93 -28.46 -15.21 -30.19
N SER A 94 -28.57 -15.58 -31.46
CA SER A 94 -28.16 -16.91 -31.95
C SER A 94 -26.64 -17.13 -31.90
N ILE A 95 -26.26 -18.38 -31.65
CA ILE A 95 -24.88 -18.85 -31.67
C ILE A 95 -24.35 -18.86 -33.11
N ILE A 96 -23.17 -18.26 -33.35
CA ILE A 96 -22.45 -18.35 -34.63
C ILE A 96 -21.08 -19.02 -34.39
N PRO A 97 -20.89 -20.29 -34.80
CA PRO A 97 -19.60 -20.96 -34.75
C PRO A 97 -18.83 -20.76 -36.06
N HIS A 98 -17.84 -19.86 -36.09
CA HIS A 98 -16.95 -19.69 -37.24
C HIS A 98 -15.77 -20.67 -37.21
N SER A 99 -15.88 -21.75 -37.99
CA SER A 99 -14.76 -22.66 -38.28
C SER A 99 -13.79 -22.04 -39.31
N PRO A 100 -12.47 -22.02 -39.07
CA PRO A 100 -11.48 -21.72 -40.10
C PRO A 100 -11.28 -22.94 -41.03
N PRO A 101 -11.08 -22.75 -42.35
CA PRO A 101 -10.90 -23.84 -43.30
C PRO A 101 -9.49 -24.45 -43.24
N ALA A 102 -9.38 -25.74 -43.53
CA ALA A 102 -8.09 -26.42 -43.69
C ALA A 102 -7.52 -26.23 -45.10
N THR A 103 -6.26 -25.81 -45.20
CA THR A 103 -5.49 -25.79 -46.45
C THR A 103 -4.44 -26.91 -46.44
N THR A 104 -4.67 -27.95 -47.24
CA THR A 104 -3.74 -29.06 -47.40
C THR A 104 -2.73 -28.79 -48.52
N THR A 105 -1.47 -28.58 -48.17
CA THR A 105 -0.34 -28.61 -49.14
C THR A 105 0.59 -29.76 -48.78
N LYS A 106 0.96 -30.57 -49.77
CA LYS A 106 1.56 -31.91 -49.58
C LYS A 106 2.73 -32.10 -50.55
N SER A 107 3.80 -32.76 -50.11
CA SER A 107 4.95 -33.23 -50.92
C SER A 107 5.92 -32.11 -51.39
N ARG A 108 7.23 -32.33 -51.64
CA ARG A 108 8.11 -33.53 -51.50
C ARG A 108 9.60 -33.08 -51.31
N PRO A 109 10.68 -33.90 -51.41
CA PRO A 109 11.86 -33.73 -50.54
C PRO A 109 13.20 -33.41 -51.25
N ILE A 110 14.21 -33.01 -50.47
CA ILE A 110 15.64 -33.14 -50.82
C ILE A 110 16.38 -33.71 -49.59
N GLU A 111 17.40 -34.55 -49.80
CA GLU A 111 18.11 -35.29 -48.74
C GLU A 111 19.57 -34.83 -48.54
N LYS A 112 20.07 -34.93 -47.29
CA LYS A 112 21.51 -35.08 -46.90
C LYS A 112 22.41 -33.86 -47.29
N LYS A 113 23.62 -33.60 -46.80
CA LYS A 113 24.60 -34.17 -45.82
C LYS A 113 25.53 -32.97 -45.38
N VAL A 114 26.45 -32.97 -44.40
CA VAL A 114 27.08 -34.02 -43.55
C VAL A 114 27.05 -33.64 -42.04
N SER A 115 28.16 -33.19 -41.43
CA SER A 115 28.36 -33.01 -39.97
C SER A 115 29.34 -31.88 -39.63
N ALA A 116 29.12 -31.17 -38.51
CA ALA A 116 30.11 -30.76 -37.49
C ALA A 116 29.44 -29.81 -36.47
N SER A 117 29.76 -29.76 -35.17
CA SER A 117 30.39 -30.74 -34.27
C SER A 117 29.84 -30.49 -32.86
N ALA A 118 29.46 -31.55 -32.12
CA ALA A 118 28.80 -31.43 -30.81
C ALA A 118 29.43 -32.36 -29.75
N ARG A 119 30.76 -32.25 -29.61
CA ARG A 119 31.62 -32.71 -28.51
C ARG A 119 32.73 -31.65 -28.38
N ASP A 120 33.32 -31.36 -27.22
CA ASP A 120 33.21 -31.94 -25.88
C ASP A 120 33.45 -30.83 -24.84
N LEU A 121 32.88 -30.95 -23.64
CA LEU A 121 33.39 -30.27 -22.44
C LEU A 121 32.81 -30.89 -21.14
N ARG A 122 32.72 -32.23 -21.09
CA ARG A 122 32.20 -32.95 -19.93
C ARG A 122 33.24 -33.09 -18.80
N LEU A 123 33.83 -31.98 -18.35
CA LEU A 123 34.72 -31.97 -17.19
C LEU A 123 33.92 -32.28 -15.90
N GLY A 124 34.36 -33.32 -15.20
CA GLY A 124 33.56 -33.94 -14.14
C GLY A 124 33.64 -33.21 -12.81
N LEU A 125 32.47 -32.92 -12.24
CA LEU A 125 32.27 -32.88 -10.79
C LEU A 125 31.32 -34.01 -10.43
N THR A 126 31.89 -35.19 -10.17
CA THR A 126 31.18 -36.29 -9.50
C THR A 126 30.98 -35.92 -8.03
N MET A 127 29.98 -35.07 -7.78
CA MET A 127 29.47 -34.84 -6.43
C MET A 127 28.85 -36.14 -5.94
N THR A 128 29.56 -36.83 -5.06
CA THR A 128 29.03 -37.90 -4.22
C THR A 128 27.73 -37.40 -3.57
N PRO A 129 26.66 -38.21 -3.49
CA PRO A 129 25.45 -37.82 -2.79
C PRO A 129 25.70 -37.81 -1.28
N THR A 130 26.37 -36.76 -0.79
CA THR A 130 26.40 -36.41 0.64
C THR A 130 24.94 -36.39 1.12
N PRO A 131 24.59 -37.12 2.18
CA PRO A 131 23.22 -37.12 2.68
C PRO A 131 22.81 -35.68 2.97
N LEU A 132 21.63 -35.28 2.46
CA LEU A 132 21.10 -33.95 2.69
C LEU A 132 20.78 -33.82 4.18
N VAL A 133 21.77 -33.37 4.95
CA VAL A 133 21.57 -32.84 6.29
C VAL A 133 20.78 -31.57 6.11
N THR A 134 19.45 -31.72 6.02
CA THR A 134 18.49 -30.62 6.04
C THR A 134 18.90 -29.74 7.22
N PRO A 135 19.34 -28.49 7.00
CA PRO A 135 19.64 -27.62 8.10
C PRO A 135 18.32 -27.39 8.81
N THR A 136 18.12 -28.04 9.95
CA THR A 136 17.02 -27.75 10.87
C THR A 136 17.33 -26.44 11.58
N THR A 137 17.47 -25.38 10.79
CA THR A 137 17.05 -24.04 11.15
C THR A 137 15.55 -24.09 11.41
N ARG A 138 15.19 -24.68 12.56
CA ARG A 138 14.09 -24.17 13.37
C ARG A 138 14.39 -22.70 13.55
N SER A 139 13.85 -21.90 12.63
CA SER A 139 13.65 -20.49 12.87
C SER A 139 12.98 -20.42 14.23
N ARG A 140 13.68 -19.88 15.22
CA ARG A 140 13.14 -19.65 16.56
C ARG A 140 12.24 -18.43 16.50
N ALA A 141 11.24 -18.51 15.61
CA ALA A 141 10.01 -17.75 15.68
C ALA A 141 9.59 -17.78 17.15
N GLN A 142 9.46 -16.59 17.73
CA GLN A 142 9.48 -16.47 19.17
C GLN A 142 8.21 -17.11 19.72
N ASN A 143 8.36 -18.20 20.48
CA ASN A 143 7.30 -18.74 21.33
C ASN A 143 7.08 -17.82 22.54
N THR A 144 6.92 -16.51 22.29
CA THR A 144 6.17 -15.62 23.18
C THR A 144 4.75 -16.14 23.20
N SER A 145 4.33 -16.83 24.27
CA SER A 145 2.93 -17.25 24.39
C SER A 145 2.04 -16.01 24.27
N PRO A 146 1.03 -15.98 23.38
CA PRO A 146 0.14 -14.83 23.20
C PRO A 146 -0.73 -14.48 24.43
N GLU A 147 -0.56 -15.19 25.55
CA GLU A 147 -1.42 -15.14 26.75
C GLU A 147 -0.95 -14.14 27.82
N HIS A 148 0.21 -13.52 27.66
CA HIS A 148 0.65 -12.36 28.47
C HIS A 148 0.76 -11.07 27.65
N GLU A 149 0.09 -11.04 26.49
CA GLU A 149 -0.15 -9.86 25.67
C GLU A 149 -1.29 -9.03 26.32
N PRO A 150 -1.08 -7.77 26.75
CA PRO A 150 -2.10 -6.98 27.46
C PRO A 150 -3.45 -6.90 26.73
N SER A 151 -4.46 -7.54 27.32
CA SER A 151 -5.81 -7.77 26.75
C SER A 151 -6.45 -6.53 26.12
N HIS A 152 -6.26 -5.37 26.73
CA HIS A 152 -6.73 -4.06 26.27
C HIS A 152 -6.42 -3.77 24.79
N HIS A 153 -5.28 -4.24 24.25
CA HIS A 153 -4.95 -4.06 22.85
C HIS A 153 -5.75 -4.96 21.92
N ARG A 154 -6.09 -6.19 22.34
CA ARG A 154 -6.93 -7.11 21.55
C ARG A 154 -8.38 -6.62 21.54
N ASP A 155 -8.89 -6.19 22.69
CA ASP A 155 -10.25 -5.66 22.88
C ASP A 155 -10.56 -4.47 21.97
N PHE A 156 -9.58 -3.60 21.70
CA PHE A 156 -9.73 -2.50 20.75
C PHE A 156 -10.18 -2.98 19.35
N PHE A 157 -9.71 -4.15 18.88
CA PHE A 157 -10.06 -4.74 17.58
C PHE A 157 -11.20 -5.77 17.63
N THR A 158 -11.40 -6.45 18.77
CA THR A 158 -12.37 -7.56 18.94
C THR A 158 -13.70 -7.15 19.57
N ALA A 159 -13.71 -6.15 20.46
CA ALA A 159 -14.76 -6.04 21.48
C ALA A 159 -16.14 -5.73 20.92
N SER A 160 -17.15 -6.38 21.50
CA SER A 160 -18.55 -6.01 21.30
C SER A 160 -18.89 -4.77 22.15
N ARG A 161 -19.67 -3.83 21.60
CA ARG A 161 -19.99 -2.55 22.26
C ARG A 161 -21.49 -2.29 22.23
N ARG A 162 -22.04 -1.73 23.33
CA ARG A 162 -23.49 -1.41 23.44
C ARG A 162 -23.82 -0.17 22.63
N CYS A 163 -24.70 -0.30 21.62
CA CYS A 163 -25.15 0.79 20.74
C CYS A 163 -25.55 2.03 21.52
N SER A 164 -25.04 3.21 21.14
CA SER A 164 -25.37 4.46 21.84
C SER A 164 -26.82 4.92 21.65
N LYS A 165 -27.55 4.36 20.66
CA LYS A 165 -28.97 4.69 20.39
C LYS A 165 -29.95 3.75 21.11
N CYS A 166 -29.76 2.43 21.03
CA CYS A 166 -30.69 1.43 21.56
C CYS A 166 -30.11 0.48 22.62
N ARG A 167 -28.87 0.70 23.09
CA ARG A 167 -28.16 -0.07 24.13
C ARG A 167 -27.88 -1.56 23.84
N GLU A 168 -28.36 -2.07 22.72
CA GLU A 168 -28.11 -3.43 22.23
C GLU A 168 -26.64 -3.71 21.92
N VAL A 169 -26.23 -4.97 22.09
CA VAL A 169 -24.81 -5.37 21.98
C VAL A 169 -24.43 -5.59 20.51
N VAL A 170 -23.64 -4.66 19.96
CA VAL A 170 -23.13 -4.75 18.59
C VAL A 170 -21.79 -5.50 18.59
N LYS A 171 -21.73 -6.63 17.88
CA LYS A 171 -20.51 -7.43 17.72
C LYS A 171 -19.59 -6.81 16.66
N SER A 172 -18.30 -6.69 16.94
CA SER A 172 -17.32 -6.22 15.95
C SER A 172 -17.30 -7.16 14.73
N PRO A 173 -17.41 -6.66 13.48
CA PRO A 173 -17.25 -7.50 12.30
C PRO A 173 -15.80 -7.95 12.16
N ARG A 174 -15.60 -9.00 11.36
CA ARG A 174 -14.29 -9.56 11.01
C ARG A 174 -14.21 -9.86 9.52
N SER A 175 -13.01 -9.72 8.97
CA SER A 175 -12.64 -10.33 7.69
C SER A 175 -12.94 -11.83 7.71
N SER A 176 -13.59 -12.35 6.66
CA SER A 176 -13.64 -13.79 6.46
C SER A 176 -12.22 -14.30 6.09
N PRO A 177 -11.92 -15.61 6.23
CA PRO A 177 -10.59 -16.12 5.88
C PRO A 177 -10.24 -16.01 4.39
N ASN A 178 -11.23 -15.86 3.51
CA ASN A 178 -11.11 -16.01 2.05
C ASN A 178 -11.42 -14.72 1.28
N GLU A 179 -11.70 -13.61 1.97
CA GLU A 179 -12.10 -12.32 1.37
C GLU A 179 -11.04 -11.26 1.71
N PRO A 180 -10.55 -10.47 0.73
CA PRO A 180 -9.62 -9.39 0.99
C PRO A 180 -10.25 -8.31 1.89
N PHE A 181 -9.42 -7.47 2.52
CA PHE A 181 -9.89 -6.40 3.40
C PHE A 181 -10.98 -5.53 2.74
N SER A 182 -12.22 -5.68 3.22
CA SER A 182 -13.36 -4.87 2.81
C SER A 182 -13.48 -3.62 3.69
N PRO A 183 -13.43 -2.39 3.14
CA PRO A 183 -13.62 -1.16 3.91
C PRO A 183 -14.97 -1.05 4.64
N ARG A 184 -15.95 -1.90 4.29
CA ARG A 184 -17.19 -2.09 5.05
C ARG A 184 -16.91 -2.50 6.51
N LEU A 185 -15.83 -3.23 6.78
CA LEU A 185 -15.38 -3.68 8.12
C LEU A 185 -14.96 -2.53 9.06
N LEU A 186 -14.94 -1.28 8.57
CA LEU A 186 -14.72 -0.07 9.38
C LEU A 186 -16.02 0.50 9.96
N HIS A 187 -17.17 0.06 9.43
CA HIS A 187 -18.48 0.31 10.01
C HIS A 187 -18.80 -0.76 11.05
N LEU A 188 -19.59 -0.37 12.05
CA LEU A 188 -20.12 -1.25 13.08
C LEU A 188 -21.64 -1.06 13.14
N PRO A 189 -22.41 -1.74 12.26
CA PRO A 189 -23.86 -1.57 12.14
C PRO A 189 -24.61 -2.20 13.32
N CYS A 190 -25.42 -1.42 14.02
CA CYS A 190 -26.35 -1.97 15.02
C CYS A 190 -27.59 -2.57 14.33
N ALA A 191 -27.72 -3.89 14.36
CA ALA A 191 -28.84 -4.62 13.75
C ALA A 191 -30.22 -4.15 14.24
N SER A 192 -30.35 -3.85 15.53
CA SER A 192 -31.65 -3.55 16.17
C SER A 192 -32.19 -2.15 15.88
N CYS A 193 -31.37 -1.22 15.37
CA CYS A 193 -31.80 0.16 15.08
C CYS A 193 -31.14 0.78 13.82
N ASN A 194 -30.52 -0.06 12.99
CA ASN A 194 -29.83 0.27 11.74
C ASN A 194 -28.86 1.48 11.80
N THR A 195 -28.30 1.75 12.98
CA THR A 195 -27.37 2.87 13.18
C THR A 195 -25.94 2.39 12.97
N ASN A 196 -25.24 3.01 12.02
CA ASN A 196 -23.83 2.73 11.76
C ASN A 196 -22.93 3.49 12.73
N HIS A 197 -22.09 2.78 13.46
CA HIS A 197 -21.02 3.34 14.28
C HIS A 197 -19.67 3.27 13.56
N CYS A 198 -18.76 4.21 13.82
CA CYS A 198 -17.36 4.07 13.42
C CYS A 198 -16.70 3.03 14.31
N ARG A 199 -16.10 1.97 13.75
CA ARG A 199 -15.58 0.84 14.56
C ARG A 199 -14.49 1.23 15.57
N GLY A 200 -13.71 2.29 15.28
CA GLY A 200 -12.70 2.84 16.18
C GLY A 200 -13.30 3.56 17.39
N CYS A 201 -13.84 4.76 17.18
CA CYS A 201 -14.34 5.63 18.24
C CYS A 201 -15.78 5.34 18.70
N PHE A 202 -16.49 4.42 18.05
CA PHE A 202 -17.89 4.03 18.30
C PHE A 202 -18.95 5.14 18.19
N LYS A 203 -18.57 6.36 17.78
CA LYS A 203 -19.52 7.44 17.49
C LYS A 203 -20.44 7.03 16.33
N PRO A 204 -21.75 7.37 16.38
CA PRO A 204 -22.65 7.24 15.23
C PRO A 204 -22.13 8.01 14.02
N THR A 205 -22.45 7.51 12.83
CA THR A 205 -21.97 8.02 11.54
C THR A 205 -23.16 8.36 10.64
N ARG A 206 -22.95 9.25 9.66
CA ARG A 206 -23.97 9.58 8.65
C ARG A 206 -24.01 8.58 7.47
N CYS A 207 -23.33 7.43 7.59
CA CYS A 207 -23.25 6.44 6.52
C CYS A 207 -24.50 5.55 6.49
N PRO A 208 -25.13 5.29 5.32
CA PRO A 208 -26.27 4.37 5.24
C PRO A 208 -25.85 2.92 5.58
N PRO A 209 -26.75 2.05 6.08
CA PRO A 209 -26.44 0.67 6.48
C PRO A 209 -25.73 -0.17 5.40
N THR A 210 -25.95 0.18 4.13
CA THR A 210 -25.36 -0.44 2.93
C THR A 210 -24.00 0.14 2.51
N CYS A 211 -23.41 1.08 3.26
CA CYS A 211 -22.16 1.74 2.87
C CYS A 211 -20.99 0.76 2.75
N SER A 212 -20.33 0.76 1.59
CA SER A 212 -19.19 -0.10 1.26
C SER A 212 -17.84 0.37 1.83
N GLY A 213 -17.77 1.60 2.37
CA GLY A 213 -16.52 2.18 2.86
C GLY A 213 -15.56 2.68 1.78
N GLY A 214 -16.07 3.00 0.58
CA GLY A 214 -15.29 3.60 -0.52
C GLY A 214 -14.56 4.91 -0.14
N GLN A 215 -13.72 5.44 -1.01
CA GLN A 215 -12.77 6.51 -0.67
C GLN A 215 -13.41 7.78 -0.07
N SER A 216 -14.62 8.14 -0.52
CA SER A 216 -15.40 9.29 -0.01
C SER A 216 -16.18 9.01 1.29
N CYS A 217 -16.06 7.82 1.88
CA CYS A 217 -16.78 7.45 3.08
C CYS A 217 -16.23 8.19 4.33
N PRO A 218 -17.05 8.97 5.07
CA PRO A 218 -16.59 9.77 6.20
C PRO A 218 -16.14 8.94 7.42
N VAL A 219 -16.31 7.62 7.41
CA VAL A 219 -15.69 6.73 8.40
C VAL A 219 -14.17 6.67 8.24
N ARG A 220 -13.64 6.77 7.01
CA ARG A 220 -12.19 6.63 6.73
C ARG A 220 -11.34 7.71 7.40
N THR A 221 -11.88 8.91 7.58
CA THR A 221 -11.24 10.06 8.24
C THR A 221 -11.73 10.31 9.67
N CYS A 222 -12.56 9.42 10.23
CA CYS A 222 -13.31 9.71 11.47
C CYS A 222 -12.43 9.76 12.74
N CYS A 223 -11.33 9.00 12.80
CA CYS A 223 -10.37 9.00 13.92
C CYS A 223 -9.12 8.18 13.57
N SER A 224 -7.96 8.49 14.17
CA SER A 224 -6.71 7.70 14.01
C SER A 224 -6.88 6.21 14.32
N ALA A 225 -7.78 5.89 15.26
CA ALA A 225 -8.20 4.54 15.60
C ALA A 225 -8.76 3.72 14.40
N ILE A 226 -9.36 4.36 13.38
CA ILE A 226 -9.89 3.63 12.22
C ILE A 226 -8.78 3.14 11.29
N CYS A 227 -7.70 3.92 11.14
CA CYS A 227 -6.53 3.53 10.36
C CYS A 227 -5.80 2.36 11.02
N ALA A 228 -5.74 2.33 12.35
CA ALA A 228 -5.21 1.19 13.10
C ALA A 228 -6.01 -0.10 12.85
N ILE A 229 -7.35 -0.02 12.84
CA ILE A 229 -8.23 -1.17 12.56
C ILE A 229 -8.08 -1.64 11.10
N ALA A 230 -7.97 -0.70 10.14
CA ALA A 230 -7.74 -1.04 8.74
C ALA A 230 -6.40 -1.74 8.53
N LEU A 231 -5.31 -1.19 9.10
CA LEU A 231 -3.99 -1.82 9.05
C LEU A 231 -3.99 -3.19 9.74
N PHE A 232 -4.68 -3.36 10.87
CA PHE A 232 -4.84 -4.66 11.53
C PHE A 232 -5.49 -5.69 10.60
N GLU A 233 -6.64 -5.37 9.98
CA GLU A 233 -7.34 -6.36 9.12
C GLU A 233 -6.56 -6.64 7.83
N VAL A 234 -5.82 -5.67 7.27
CA VAL A 234 -4.93 -5.87 6.10
C VAL A 234 -3.74 -6.76 6.45
N LEU A 235 -3.02 -6.47 7.54
CA LEU A 235 -1.86 -7.27 7.97
C LEU A 235 -2.29 -8.67 8.40
N CYS A 236 -3.37 -8.82 9.17
CA CYS A 236 -3.92 -10.14 9.50
C CYS A 236 -4.49 -10.90 8.29
N SER A 237 -4.84 -10.24 7.18
CA SER A 237 -5.16 -10.95 5.93
C SER A 237 -3.89 -11.52 5.29
N PHE A 238 -2.83 -10.72 5.23
CA PHE A 238 -1.52 -11.12 4.70
C PHE A 238 -0.87 -12.25 5.52
N ASP A 239 -0.87 -12.13 6.86
CA ASP A 239 -0.23 -13.10 7.75
C ASP A 239 -0.92 -14.48 7.72
N LYS A 240 -2.25 -14.53 7.48
CA LYS A 240 -2.99 -15.79 7.25
C LYS A 240 -2.54 -16.48 5.96
N GLU A 241 -2.28 -15.72 4.90
CA GLU A 241 -1.94 -16.24 3.58
C GLU A 241 -0.46 -16.67 3.49
N TYR A 242 0.41 -16.05 4.31
CA TYR A 242 1.88 -16.22 4.23
C TYR A 242 2.54 -16.75 5.50
N ALA A 243 1.82 -17.58 6.28
CA ALA A 243 2.35 -18.21 7.48
C ALA A 243 3.54 -19.15 7.18
N GLY A 244 4.73 -18.78 7.67
CA GLY A 244 5.91 -19.66 7.77
C GLY A 244 6.71 -19.85 6.49
N GLU A 245 6.42 -20.90 5.72
CA GLU A 245 7.41 -21.52 4.81
C GLU A 245 7.49 -20.91 3.41
N PHE A 246 6.46 -20.19 2.97
CA PHE A 246 6.30 -19.79 1.57
C PHE A 246 7.34 -18.75 1.11
N ILE A 247 7.77 -17.86 2.01
CA ILE A 247 8.55 -16.65 1.68
C ILE A 247 9.89 -16.99 1.02
N ILE A 248 10.66 -17.90 1.61
CA ILE A 248 11.98 -18.30 1.10
C ILE A 248 11.83 -19.08 -0.21
N VAL A 249 10.80 -19.94 -0.30
CA VAL A 249 10.55 -20.79 -1.47
C VAL A 249 10.09 -19.99 -2.69
N VAL A 250 9.33 -18.92 -2.50
CA VAL A 250 8.87 -18.02 -3.58
C VAL A 250 10.00 -17.12 -4.08
N ILE A 251 10.79 -16.50 -3.19
CA ILE A 251 11.93 -15.64 -3.62
C ILE A 251 12.96 -16.47 -4.42
N ALA A 252 13.15 -17.74 -4.08
CA ALA A 252 14.05 -18.65 -4.79
C ALA A 252 13.48 -19.24 -6.11
N ARG A 253 12.25 -18.88 -6.54
CA ARG A 253 11.59 -19.48 -7.71
C ARG A 253 10.90 -18.43 -8.58
N THR A 254 11.16 -18.47 -9.89
CA THR A 254 10.56 -17.59 -10.91
C THR A 254 9.41 -18.30 -11.64
N ASP A 255 8.45 -18.86 -10.90
CA ASP A 255 7.34 -19.66 -11.44
C ASP A 255 5.98 -18.90 -11.50
N LYS A 256 4.92 -19.57 -11.95
CA LYS A 256 3.58 -18.96 -12.09
C LYS A 256 2.96 -18.52 -10.75
N ARG A 257 3.29 -19.20 -9.65
CA ARG A 257 2.85 -18.87 -8.29
C ARG A 257 3.52 -17.59 -7.80
N THR A 258 4.77 -17.35 -8.18
CA THR A 258 5.52 -16.11 -7.86
C THR A 258 4.75 -14.87 -8.32
N ARG A 259 4.21 -14.85 -9.55
CA ARG A 259 3.39 -13.71 -10.02
C ARG A 259 2.01 -13.58 -9.35
N ALA A 260 1.45 -14.67 -8.81
CA ALA A 260 0.23 -14.58 -8.00
C ALA A 260 0.55 -13.97 -6.62
N PHE A 261 1.62 -14.43 -5.97
CA PHE A 261 2.17 -13.89 -4.74
C PHE A 261 2.52 -12.40 -4.88
N GLU A 262 3.20 -12.00 -5.96
CA GLU A 262 3.54 -10.60 -6.25
C GLU A 262 2.30 -9.71 -6.30
N GLY A 263 1.23 -10.16 -6.98
CA GLY A 263 -0.03 -9.41 -7.07
C GLY A 263 -0.67 -9.16 -5.70
N VAL A 264 -0.66 -10.16 -4.82
CA VAL A 264 -1.17 -10.02 -3.45
C VAL A 264 -0.24 -9.17 -2.58
N LEU A 265 1.07 -9.38 -2.64
CA LEU A 265 2.05 -8.59 -1.88
C LEU A 265 1.98 -7.10 -2.27
N VAL A 266 1.93 -6.79 -3.57
CA VAL A 266 1.75 -5.42 -4.08
C VAL A 266 0.38 -4.86 -3.65
N GLY A 267 -0.68 -5.66 -3.69
CA GLY A 267 -2.00 -5.29 -3.17
C GLY A 267 -1.98 -4.93 -1.68
N THR A 268 -1.35 -5.75 -0.84
CA THR A 268 -1.18 -5.49 0.59
C THR A 268 -0.33 -4.25 0.83
N LEU A 269 0.82 -4.11 0.18
CA LEU A 269 1.72 -2.97 0.33
C LEU A 269 1.04 -1.64 -0.08
N ARG A 270 0.32 -1.61 -1.22
CA ARG A 270 -0.45 -0.43 -1.65
C ARG A 270 -1.58 -0.09 -0.67
N ASN A 271 -2.28 -1.08 -0.11
CA ASN A 271 -3.28 -0.86 0.94
C ASN A 271 -2.66 -0.31 2.23
N VAL A 272 -1.55 -0.90 2.70
CA VAL A 272 -0.81 -0.43 3.89
C VAL A 272 -0.34 1.02 3.68
N SER A 273 0.28 1.31 2.54
CA SER A 273 0.74 2.66 2.17
C SER A 273 -0.41 3.67 2.19
N SER A 274 -1.54 3.36 1.55
CA SER A 274 -2.74 4.21 1.55
C SER A 274 -3.27 4.51 2.96
N TRP A 275 -3.27 3.52 3.86
CA TRP A 275 -3.71 3.72 5.25
C TRP A 275 -2.69 4.47 6.13
N LEU A 276 -1.40 4.36 5.85
CA LEU A 276 -0.36 5.17 6.51
C LEU A 276 -0.47 6.64 6.12
N VAL A 277 -0.64 6.95 4.82
CA VAL A 277 -0.89 8.33 4.35
C VAL A 277 -2.18 8.89 4.98
N GLN A 278 -3.27 8.11 4.99
CA GLN A 278 -4.53 8.53 5.62
C GLN A 278 -4.40 8.74 7.14
N ALA A 279 -3.54 7.97 7.82
CA ALA A 279 -3.24 8.17 9.24
C ALA A 279 -2.41 9.43 9.51
N ALA A 280 -1.49 9.80 8.60
CA ALA A 280 -0.71 11.03 8.70
C ALA A 280 -1.58 12.28 8.51
N SER A 281 -2.35 12.36 7.41
CA SER A 281 -3.23 13.53 7.13
C SER A 281 -4.30 13.74 8.20
N ALA A 282 -4.75 12.69 8.88
CA ALA A 282 -5.70 12.80 9.98
C ALA A 282 -5.13 13.53 11.22
N SER A 283 -3.80 13.64 11.36
CA SER A 283 -3.13 14.30 12.48
C SER A 283 -3.17 15.83 12.41
N GLU A 284 -3.33 16.42 11.23
CA GLU A 284 -3.21 17.87 11.03
C GLU A 284 -4.47 18.63 11.49
N SER A 285 -5.62 17.96 11.50
CA SER A 285 -6.94 18.55 11.79
C SER A 285 -7.35 18.47 13.28
N SER A 286 -6.48 17.98 14.17
CA SER A 286 -6.82 17.77 15.58
C SER A 286 -5.61 18.00 16.49
N SER A 287 -5.76 18.87 17.49
CA SER A 287 -4.70 19.37 18.37
C SER A 287 -4.09 18.33 19.34
N GLY A 288 -4.16 17.03 19.03
CA GLY A 288 -3.70 15.96 19.93
C GLY A 288 -4.00 14.53 19.49
N SER A 289 -3.69 14.14 18.24
CA SER A 289 -3.47 12.72 17.90
C SER A 289 -2.63 12.57 16.63
N GLY A 290 -1.36 12.17 16.80
CA GLY A 290 -0.60 11.57 15.71
C GLY A 290 -1.12 10.18 15.31
N ILE A 291 -0.30 9.43 14.58
CA ILE A 291 -0.56 8.02 14.24
C ILE A 291 -0.86 7.22 15.53
N HIS A 292 -1.94 6.44 15.50
CA HIS A 292 -2.46 5.71 16.66
C HIS A 292 -1.40 4.76 17.25
N ALA A 293 -1.20 4.81 18.57
CA ALA A 293 -0.07 4.16 19.26
C ALA A 293 0.03 2.63 19.06
N SER A 294 -1.05 1.96 18.65
CA SER A 294 -0.99 0.53 18.30
C SER A 294 -0.32 0.25 16.95
N ILE A 295 -0.28 1.21 16.02
CA ILE A 295 0.16 0.98 14.63
C ILE A 295 1.61 0.49 14.54
N PRO A 296 2.61 1.05 15.26
CA PRO A 296 3.96 0.49 15.31
C PRO A 296 3.97 -1.01 15.66
N ARG A 297 3.16 -1.39 16.66
CA ARG A 297 3.06 -2.76 17.17
C ARG A 297 2.37 -3.73 16.20
N LEU A 298 1.50 -3.24 15.31
CA LEU A 298 0.90 -4.09 14.27
C LEU A 298 1.95 -4.61 13.28
N PHE A 299 3.01 -3.83 13.00
CA PHE A 299 4.11 -4.29 12.17
C PHE A 299 5.03 -5.27 12.90
N THR A 300 5.31 -5.08 14.19
CA THR A 300 6.22 -5.98 14.93
C THR A 300 5.64 -7.37 15.18
N VAL A 301 4.30 -7.54 15.13
CA VAL A 301 3.64 -8.86 15.21
C VAL A 301 3.32 -9.48 13.84
N SER A 302 3.53 -8.78 12.74
CA SER A 302 3.23 -9.25 11.37
C SER A 302 4.46 -9.87 10.69
N HIS A 303 4.23 -10.77 9.75
CA HIS A 303 5.28 -11.29 8.87
C HIS A 303 5.75 -10.27 7.83
N LEU A 304 4.98 -9.20 7.57
CA LEU A 304 5.28 -8.24 6.50
C LEU A 304 6.71 -7.66 6.57
N PRO A 305 7.23 -7.13 7.70
CA PRO A 305 8.60 -6.59 7.75
C PRO A 305 9.68 -7.64 7.45
N SER A 306 9.43 -8.92 7.75
CA SER A 306 10.34 -10.01 7.41
C SER A 306 10.35 -10.29 5.90
N VAL A 307 9.20 -10.21 5.23
CA VAL A 307 9.10 -10.27 3.76
C VAL A 307 9.79 -9.06 3.12
N MET A 308 9.53 -7.84 3.63
CA MET A 308 10.20 -6.62 3.17
C MET A 308 11.73 -6.75 3.25
N HIS A 309 12.25 -7.19 4.40
CA HIS A 309 13.67 -7.42 4.59
C HIS A 309 14.22 -8.51 3.65
N ALA A 310 13.49 -9.59 3.40
CA ALA A 310 13.94 -10.68 2.53
C ALA A 310 14.10 -10.19 1.07
N PHE A 311 13.13 -9.46 0.53
CA PHE A 311 13.23 -8.84 -0.80
C PHE A 311 14.39 -7.84 -0.88
N LEU A 312 14.47 -6.90 0.06
CA LEU A 312 15.50 -5.84 0.07
C LEU A 312 16.92 -6.34 0.42
N SER A 313 17.04 -7.62 0.79
CA SER A 313 18.33 -8.28 1.04
C SER A 313 18.69 -9.33 -0.01
N HIS A 314 17.85 -9.53 -1.03
CA HIS A 314 18.16 -10.45 -2.12
C HIS A 314 19.14 -9.79 -3.11
N THR A 315 20.37 -10.31 -3.15
CA THR A 315 21.52 -9.67 -3.81
C THR A 315 22.02 -10.39 -5.07
N LEU A 316 21.39 -11.50 -5.46
CA LEU A 316 21.84 -12.34 -6.59
C LEU A 316 21.49 -11.70 -7.94
N GLY A 317 22.48 -11.44 -8.80
CA GLY A 317 22.29 -11.01 -10.20
C GLY A 317 21.44 -9.73 -10.39
N ALA A 318 21.47 -8.84 -9.40
CA ALA A 318 20.26 -8.14 -8.95
C ALA A 318 19.57 -7.20 -9.96
N GLU A 319 20.29 -6.56 -10.89
CA GLU A 319 19.70 -5.47 -11.69
C GLU A 319 18.52 -5.91 -12.57
N ARG A 320 18.59 -7.13 -13.12
CA ARG A 320 17.49 -7.70 -13.92
C ARG A 320 16.26 -7.97 -13.05
N ASP A 321 16.44 -8.59 -11.89
CA ASP A 321 15.34 -9.01 -11.03
C ASP A 321 14.65 -7.79 -10.40
N TRP A 322 15.39 -6.74 -10.09
CA TRP A 322 14.83 -5.45 -9.67
C TRP A 322 13.93 -4.82 -10.74
N VAL A 323 14.26 -4.95 -12.02
CA VAL A 323 13.41 -4.47 -13.14
C VAL A 323 12.23 -5.42 -13.43
N VAL A 324 12.40 -6.74 -13.28
CA VAL A 324 11.31 -7.73 -13.44
C VAL A 324 10.25 -7.57 -12.37
N HIS A 325 10.66 -7.49 -11.10
CA HIS A 325 9.77 -7.38 -9.94
C HIS A 325 9.57 -5.91 -9.49
N SER A 326 9.72 -4.94 -10.41
CA SER A 326 9.78 -3.50 -10.10
C SER A 326 8.60 -3.00 -9.28
N GLU A 327 7.39 -3.54 -9.51
CA GLU A 327 6.18 -3.15 -8.80
C GLU A 327 6.19 -3.55 -7.32
N VAL A 328 6.86 -4.66 -6.98
CA VAL A 328 7.11 -5.07 -5.59
C VAL A 328 8.05 -4.07 -4.93
N TYR A 329 9.20 -3.78 -5.56
CA TYR A 329 10.18 -2.86 -5.00
C TYR A 329 9.66 -1.42 -4.84
N ILE A 330 8.90 -0.90 -5.80
CA ILE A 330 8.23 0.41 -5.67
C ILE A 330 7.24 0.40 -4.49
N ALA A 331 6.35 -0.59 -4.41
CA ALA A 331 5.37 -0.68 -3.32
C ALA A 331 6.01 -0.91 -1.94
N LEU A 332 7.15 -1.61 -1.88
CA LEU A 332 7.98 -1.74 -0.67
C LEU A 332 8.53 -0.39 -0.24
N MET A 333 9.11 0.38 -1.17
CA MET A 333 9.70 1.68 -0.88
C MET A 333 8.64 2.72 -0.47
N ASP A 334 7.45 2.70 -1.06
CA ASP A 334 6.31 3.53 -0.62
C ASP A 334 5.92 3.26 0.84
N VAL A 335 5.86 1.99 1.26
CA VAL A 335 5.56 1.64 2.66
C VAL A 335 6.68 2.11 3.60
N ILE A 336 7.96 1.93 3.24
CA ILE A 336 9.08 2.43 4.05
C ILE A 336 9.03 3.96 4.16
N LYS A 337 8.85 4.66 3.04
CA LYS A 337 8.69 6.12 2.95
C LYS A 337 7.61 6.63 3.91
N ASN A 338 6.42 6.02 3.90
CA ASN A 338 5.30 6.43 4.73
C ASN A 338 5.43 6.02 6.20
N LEU A 339 6.16 4.95 6.52
CA LEU A 339 6.56 4.62 7.90
C LEU A 339 7.56 5.64 8.46
N SER A 340 8.57 6.02 7.66
CA SER A 340 9.61 7.00 8.03
C SER A 340 9.05 8.42 8.20
N SER A 341 8.15 8.86 7.31
CA SER A 341 7.54 10.20 7.37
C SER A 341 6.65 10.43 8.60
N SER A 342 6.29 9.37 9.34
CA SER A 342 5.59 9.46 10.64
C SER A 342 6.56 9.62 11.82
N SER A 343 7.70 10.29 11.63
CA SER A 343 8.80 10.37 12.60
C SER A 343 8.51 11.17 13.88
N ASN A 344 7.41 11.93 13.94
CA ASN A 344 6.97 12.73 15.11
C ASN A 344 6.52 11.89 16.34
N GLY A 345 7.21 10.80 16.67
CA GLY A 345 7.20 10.17 17.99
C GLY A 345 6.92 8.65 18.04
N GLY A 346 6.39 8.04 16.98
CA GLY A 346 5.87 6.66 17.04
C GLY A 346 6.57 5.62 16.17
N VAL A 347 6.58 5.81 14.85
CA VAL A 347 6.78 4.69 13.91
C VAL A 347 8.25 4.36 13.65
N SER A 348 9.17 5.30 13.88
CA SER A 348 10.63 5.06 13.78
C SER A 348 11.11 3.87 14.65
N GLY A 349 10.42 3.59 15.76
CA GLY A 349 10.70 2.43 16.62
C GLY A 349 10.65 1.08 15.87
N VAL A 350 9.72 0.91 14.92
CA VAL A 350 9.59 -0.31 14.11
C VAL A 350 10.85 -0.57 13.29
N MET A 351 11.40 0.48 12.68
CA MET A 351 12.64 0.43 11.90
C MET A 351 13.87 0.20 12.78
N LYS A 352 13.88 0.74 14.01
CA LYS A 352 15.02 0.63 14.95
C LYS A 352 15.07 -0.72 15.66
N GLU A 353 13.92 -1.32 16.01
CA GLU A 353 13.83 -2.68 16.55
C GLU A 353 14.10 -3.73 15.46
N GLY A 354 13.55 -3.51 14.26
CA GLY A 354 13.88 -4.23 13.04
C GLY A 354 15.25 -3.86 12.44
N ARG A 355 16.34 -3.98 13.22
CA ARG A 355 17.73 -3.67 12.81
C ARG A 355 18.10 -4.17 11.40
N SER A 356 17.60 -5.34 11.04
CA SER A 356 17.73 -5.97 9.74
C SER A 356 17.29 -5.08 8.56
N LEU A 357 16.18 -4.35 8.69
CA LEU A 357 15.62 -3.51 7.63
C LEU A 357 16.43 -2.21 7.46
N GLY A 358 16.91 -1.61 8.56
CA GLY A 358 17.82 -0.46 8.50
C GLY A 358 19.14 -0.80 7.77
N ASP A 359 19.68 -1.99 8.01
CA ASP A 359 20.87 -2.49 7.30
C ASP A 359 20.59 -2.94 5.86
N ALA A 360 19.35 -3.33 5.53
CA ALA A 360 18.93 -3.55 4.15
C ALA A 360 18.87 -2.24 3.36
N VAL A 361 18.32 -1.16 3.93
CA VAL A 361 18.29 0.16 3.28
C VAL A 361 19.70 0.68 2.99
N LYS A 362 20.66 0.51 3.91
CA LYS A 362 22.08 0.84 3.66
C LYS A 362 22.70 0.09 2.48
N ARG A 363 22.21 -1.13 2.16
CA ARG A 363 22.69 -1.91 1.01
C ARG A 363 22.18 -1.35 -0.32
N LEU A 364 21.07 -0.60 -0.35
CA LEU A 364 20.38 -0.16 -1.56
C LEU A 364 21.22 0.76 -2.46
N GLU A 365 22.15 1.53 -1.92
CA GLU A 365 23.04 2.38 -2.73
C GLU A 365 23.82 1.58 -3.78
N ARG A 366 24.23 0.34 -3.46
CA ARG A 366 24.87 -0.55 -4.43
C ARG A 366 23.91 -1.04 -5.51
N HIS A 367 22.61 -1.17 -5.18
CA HIS A 367 21.56 -1.53 -6.13
C HIS A 367 21.22 -0.35 -7.06
N ARG A 368 21.15 0.89 -6.54
CA ARG A 368 20.98 2.12 -7.35
C ARG A 368 22.09 2.25 -8.40
N GLN A 369 23.34 2.18 -7.98
CA GLN A 369 24.49 2.23 -8.89
C GLN A 369 24.49 1.07 -9.91
N GLY A 370 24.00 -0.11 -9.52
CA GLY A 370 23.78 -1.23 -10.44
C GLY A 370 22.74 -0.89 -11.50
N LEU A 371 21.55 -0.48 -11.06
CA LEU A 371 20.41 -0.10 -11.88
C LEU A 371 20.75 1.01 -12.88
N GLU A 372 21.51 2.03 -12.49
CA GLU A 372 22.00 3.09 -13.38
C GLU A 372 22.93 2.53 -14.48
N ARG A 373 23.91 1.69 -14.11
CA ARG A 373 24.79 0.99 -15.07
C ARG A 373 24.04 -0.03 -15.95
N TYR A 374 22.87 -0.51 -15.51
CA TYR A 374 22.01 -1.41 -16.27
C TYR A 374 21.12 -0.63 -17.25
N GLY A 375 20.46 0.45 -16.80
CA GLY A 375 19.60 1.31 -17.62
C GLY A 375 20.32 1.91 -18.82
N ASN A 376 21.56 2.34 -18.65
CA ASN A 376 22.43 2.84 -19.73
C ASN A 376 22.68 1.85 -20.89
N LYS A 377 22.25 0.58 -20.77
CA LYS A 377 22.35 -0.45 -21.82
C LYS A 377 21.07 -0.63 -22.64
N PHE A 378 19.94 -0.04 -22.23
CA PHE A 378 18.64 -0.26 -22.86
C PHE A 378 18.15 0.97 -23.64
N LYS A 379 17.49 0.73 -24.78
CA LYS A 379 16.87 1.76 -25.63
C LYS A 379 15.34 1.82 -25.50
N PHE A 380 14.77 1.05 -24.58
CA PHE A 380 13.32 0.95 -24.38
C PHE A 380 12.86 1.92 -23.28
N ALA A 381 12.12 2.97 -23.66
CA ALA A 381 11.69 4.04 -22.75
C ALA A 381 10.99 3.50 -21.48
N ALA A 382 10.02 2.60 -21.61
CA ALA A 382 9.30 1.99 -20.49
C ALA A 382 10.18 1.11 -19.56
N MET A 383 11.40 0.75 -19.96
CA MET A 383 12.39 0.11 -19.08
C MET A 383 13.27 1.15 -18.38
N ALA A 384 13.64 2.24 -19.07
CA ALA A 384 14.34 3.36 -18.46
C ALA A 384 13.49 4.03 -17.37
N GLU A 385 12.21 4.32 -17.65
CA GLU A 385 11.21 4.84 -16.70
C GLU A 385 11.09 3.97 -15.43
N LYS A 386 11.03 2.65 -15.58
CA LYS A 386 11.03 1.70 -14.44
C LYS A 386 12.32 1.75 -13.63
N ILE A 387 13.46 1.92 -14.28
CA ILE A 387 14.77 2.02 -13.62
C ILE A 387 14.91 3.36 -12.89
N GLU A 388 14.43 4.45 -13.50
CA GLU A 388 14.40 5.79 -12.93
C GLU A 388 13.55 5.85 -11.66
N MET A 389 12.31 5.34 -11.68
CA MET A 389 11.46 5.23 -10.49
C MET A 389 12.11 4.41 -9.35
N LEU A 390 12.84 3.33 -9.68
CA LEU A 390 13.56 2.54 -8.69
C LEU A 390 14.74 3.32 -8.09
N CYS A 391 15.51 4.04 -8.92
CA CYS A 391 16.63 4.86 -8.47
C CYS A 391 16.18 6.07 -7.65
N GLU A 392 15.07 6.73 -8.01
CA GLU A 392 14.46 7.81 -7.23
C GLU A 392 14.00 7.27 -5.86
N GLY A 393 13.27 6.16 -5.83
CA GLY A 393 12.79 5.53 -4.60
C GLY A 393 13.93 5.16 -3.64
N ILE A 394 15.02 4.57 -4.16
CA ILE A 394 16.22 4.28 -3.37
C ILE A 394 16.87 5.57 -2.85
N SER A 395 17.05 6.57 -3.72
CA SER A 395 17.68 7.84 -3.36
C SER A 395 16.92 8.57 -2.25
N TYR A 396 15.59 8.55 -2.32
CA TYR A 396 14.71 9.11 -1.30
C TYR A 396 14.88 8.42 0.07
N LEU A 397 14.97 7.08 0.10
CA LEU A 397 15.17 6.33 1.34
C LEU A 397 16.56 6.55 1.95
N LEU A 398 17.60 6.65 1.12
CA LEU A 398 18.96 6.98 1.57
C LEU A 398 19.02 8.41 2.13
N PHE A 399 18.35 9.37 1.48
CA PHE A 399 18.23 10.74 1.98
C PHE A 399 17.47 10.81 3.32
N GLN A 400 16.38 10.05 3.49
CA GLN A 400 15.69 9.94 4.78
C GLN A 400 16.61 9.41 5.89
N GLN A 401 17.50 8.45 5.61
CA GLN A 401 18.48 7.96 6.60
C GLN A 401 19.54 9.01 6.98
N LEU A 402 19.89 9.94 6.08
CA LEU A 402 20.86 11.00 6.36
C LEU A 402 20.24 12.18 7.14
N VAL A 403 18.95 12.45 6.96
CA VAL A 403 18.26 13.59 7.59
C VAL A 403 17.53 13.22 8.90
N GLY A 404 17.13 11.96 9.06
CA GLY A 404 16.35 11.48 10.22
C GLY A 404 17.03 10.41 11.09
N GLY A 405 18.36 10.30 11.05
CA GLY A 405 19.17 9.30 11.77
C GLY A 405 19.23 9.49 13.29
#